data_AF-A0A946L103-F1
#
_entry.id   AF-A0A946L103-F1
#
_cell.length_a   1.000
_cell.length_b   1.000
_cell.length_c   1.000
_cell.angle_alpha   90.00
_cell.angle_beta   90.00
_cell.angle_gamma   90.00
#
_symmetry.space_group_name_H-M   'P 1'
#
loop_
_entity.id
_entity.type
_entity.pdbx_description
1 polymer ?
#
loop_
_entity_poly.entity_id
_entity_poly.type
_entity_poly.pdbx_seq_one_letter_code
_entity_poly.pdbx_strand_id
1 'polypeptide(L)'
;MFVDLEIIFNNTYGYIQFTYEVPINLRTKIDIGDIVTVPFRNVERQAIVLKVHNENIIVPNIKSIFKKVGNIDQFQLKYLEQIAISNNTNIGILLHKHIEYSKISNQKKIRTGSSGVYGNKKLSTKLKKNNNVIFTSSLLEAKKVAETLKKEGKNVDFYQKTGGVKEFTNLWQNLKSFQNIIILSVNFEKIIIKDNLNFHFFNCNNFSYNLPYLNNINIVESSIIKHKIFKGHFFYYSEFPSLELFNKVNDYFLEIPDVSIDNIYGNSLMECVELFDRKYNNEPLHIYTANKDINFISTKHKLTNNINSDKIEAAIMINPTISYNGILSSNRLIRLIKNLDFFRNKNIKIINFSTKKI
;
A
#
# COMPACT_ATOMS: atom_id res chain seq x y z
N MET A 1 36.39 6.72 18.67
CA MET A 1 35.28 6.95 17.74
C MET A 1 34.65 5.61 17.43
N PHE A 2 33.36 5.51 17.71
CA PHE A 2 32.54 4.32 17.45
C PHE A 2 31.34 4.70 16.61
N VAL A 3 30.73 3.71 16.00
CA VAL A 3 29.45 3.90 15.30
C VAL A 3 28.48 2.81 15.67
N ASP A 4 27.21 3.17 15.75
CA ASP A 4 26.12 2.21 15.76
C ASP A 4 25.60 2.05 14.33
N LEU A 5 25.46 0.81 13.91
CA LEU A 5 25.07 0.47 12.55
C LEU A 5 23.98 -0.61 12.52
N GLU A 6 23.24 -0.62 11.43
CA GLU A 6 22.32 -1.70 11.07
C GLU A 6 22.92 -2.51 9.92
N ILE A 7 22.93 -3.84 10.09
CA ILE A 7 23.41 -4.75 9.04
C ILE A 7 22.36 -4.83 7.93
N ILE A 8 22.78 -4.65 6.68
CA ILE A 8 21.91 -4.82 5.50
C ILE A 8 21.75 -6.32 5.24
N PHE A 9 20.71 -6.92 5.83
CA PHE A 9 20.47 -8.36 5.81
C PHE A 9 18.97 -8.68 6.04
N ASN A 10 18.55 -9.89 5.68
CA ASN A 10 17.16 -10.41 5.79
C ASN A 10 16.73 -10.67 7.26
N ASN A 11 16.84 -9.65 8.12
CA ASN A 11 17.07 -9.79 9.55
C ASN A 11 16.09 -10.70 10.35
N THR A 12 16.67 -11.51 11.25
CA THR A 12 16.02 -12.15 12.41
C THR A 12 16.21 -11.33 13.72
N TYR A 13 16.94 -10.21 13.71
CA TYR A 13 17.33 -9.42 14.89
C TYR A 13 16.52 -8.14 15.14
N GLY A 14 15.30 -8.02 14.59
CA GLY A 14 14.42 -6.87 14.87
C GLY A 14 15.10 -5.50 14.68
N TYR A 15 15.03 -4.62 15.67
CA TYR A 15 15.56 -3.24 15.67
C TYR A 15 16.96 -3.09 16.29
N ILE A 16 17.75 -4.17 16.35
CA ILE A 16 19.06 -4.15 17.00
C ILE A 16 20.08 -3.38 16.14
N GLN A 17 20.73 -2.40 16.78
CA GLN A 17 21.92 -1.73 16.27
C GLN A 17 23.17 -2.40 16.86
N PHE A 18 24.23 -2.49 16.07
CA PHE A 18 25.51 -3.07 16.50
C PHE A 18 26.59 -1.99 16.53
N THR A 19 27.38 -1.96 17.59
CA THR A 19 28.45 -0.98 17.74
C THR A 19 29.77 -1.52 17.16
N TYR A 20 30.45 -0.71 16.35
CA TYR A 20 31.75 -1.03 15.75
C TYR A 20 32.75 0.11 15.97
N GLU A 21 34.03 -0.24 16.03
CA GLU A 21 35.12 0.73 16.07
C GLU A 21 35.40 1.30 14.66
N VAL A 22 35.66 2.61 14.60
CA VAL A 22 36.13 3.28 13.38
C VAL A 22 37.66 3.35 13.37
N PRO A 23 38.33 2.66 12.43
CA PRO A 23 39.78 2.73 12.26
C PRO A 23 40.28 4.17 12.07
N ILE A 24 41.47 4.48 12.57
CA ILE A 24 42.03 5.84 12.59
C ILE A 24 42.00 6.51 11.20
N ASN A 25 42.35 5.77 10.15
CA ASN A 25 42.37 6.24 8.76
C ASN A 25 40.97 6.56 8.17
N LEU A 26 39.89 6.11 8.83
CA LEU A 26 38.51 6.32 8.42
C LEU A 26 37.76 7.32 9.32
N ARG A 27 38.31 7.72 10.47
CA ARG A 27 37.61 8.56 11.46
C ARG A 27 37.08 9.89 10.91
N THR A 28 37.79 10.50 9.96
CA THR A 28 37.37 11.76 9.32
C THR A 28 36.49 11.56 8.09
N LYS A 29 36.19 10.32 7.71
CA LYS A 29 35.49 9.95 6.47
C LYS A 29 34.15 9.26 6.71
N ILE A 30 33.88 8.86 7.95
CA ILE A 30 32.67 8.17 8.38
C ILE A 30 31.70 9.16 9.00
N ASP A 31 30.47 9.17 8.50
CA ASP A 31 29.35 9.96 9.02
C ASP A 31 28.04 9.15 8.97
N ILE A 32 26.98 9.67 9.58
CA ILE A 32 25.63 9.11 9.53
C ILE A 32 25.17 9.00 8.07
N GLY A 33 24.55 7.86 7.74
CA GLY A 33 24.13 7.52 6.38
C GLY A 33 25.22 6.86 5.54
N ASP A 34 26.45 6.72 6.03
CA ASP A 34 27.48 5.98 5.32
C ASP A 34 27.18 4.49 5.24
N ILE A 35 27.42 3.93 4.06
CA ILE A 35 27.42 2.48 3.86
C ILE A 35 28.86 2.01 4.05
N VAL A 36 29.02 1.09 5.00
CA VAL A 36 30.31 0.53 5.39
C VAL A 36 30.28 -0.98 5.25
N THR A 37 31.46 -1.58 5.26
CA THR A 37 31.63 -3.02 5.26
C THR A 37 32.21 -3.48 6.58
N VAL A 38 31.60 -4.49 7.18
CA VAL A 38 31.93 -4.97 8.53
C VAL A 38 31.97 -6.50 8.62
N PRO A 39 32.75 -7.06 9.55
CA PRO A 39 32.72 -8.49 9.86
C PRO A 39 31.49 -8.87 10.71
N PHE A 40 30.56 -9.62 10.14
CA PHE A 40 29.36 -10.09 10.83
C PHE A 40 29.20 -11.62 10.69
N ARG A 41 29.21 -12.36 11.81
CA ARG A 41 29.03 -13.83 11.85
C ARG A 41 29.90 -14.59 10.82
N ASN A 42 31.19 -14.27 10.80
CA ASN A 42 32.21 -14.87 9.93
C ASN A 42 32.09 -14.54 8.44
N VAL A 43 31.25 -13.58 8.05
CA VAL A 43 31.16 -13.08 6.67
C VAL A 43 31.25 -11.56 6.63
N GLU A 44 31.79 -11.05 5.52
CA GLU A 44 31.79 -9.63 5.20
C GLU A 44 30.38 -9.19 4.79
N ARG A 45 29.86 -8.14 5.42
CA ARG A 45 28.51 -7.61 5.17
C ARG A 45 28.52 -6.08 5.05
N GLN A 46 27.61 -5.56 4.23
CA GLN A 46 27.33 -4.13 4.20
C GLN A 46 26.43 -3.74 5.38
N ALA A 47 26.65 -2.55 5.89
CA ALA A 47 25.89 -1.97 6.98
C ALA A 47 25.73 -0.46 6.77
N ILE A 48 24.69 0.12 7.35
CA ILE A 48 24.45 1.56 7.36
C ILE A 48 24.78 2.14 8.73
N VAL A 49 25.55 3.22 8.76
CA VAL A 49 25.87 3.98 9.97
C VAL A 49 24.67 4.86 10.35
N LEU A 50 24.18 4.70 11.57
CA LEU A 50 23.01 5.45 12.08
C LEU A 50 23.39 6.41 13.21
N LYS A 51 24.47 6.13 13.94
CA LYS A 51 24.99 7.02 14.98
C LYS A 51 26.51 7.01 14.96
N VAL A 52 27.08 8.16 15.31
CA VAL A 52 28.52 8.35 15.48
C VAL A 52 28.78 8.81 16.90
N HIS A 53 29.69 8.13 17.59
CA HIS A 53 30.10 8.41 18.96
C HIS A 53 31.54 8.90 18.99
N ASN A 54 31.74 10.12 19.47
CA ASN A 54 33.07 10.73 19.58
C ASN A 54 33.78 10.37 20.90
N GLU A 55 33.04 9.87 21.88
CA GLU A 55 33.56 9.49 23.20
C GLU A 55 34.21 8.10 23.19
N ASN A 56 35.08 7.85 24.18
CA ASN A 56 35.73 6.56 24.40
C ASN A 56 34.76 5.61 25.11
N ILE A 57 33.84 4.99 24.36
CA ILE A 57 33.08 3.85 24.86
C ILE A 57 34.04 2.66 24.98
N ILE A 58 34.24 2.14 26.19
CA ILE A 58 35.02 0.92 26.39
C ILE A 58 34.09 -0.28 26.15
N VAL A 59 34.10 -0.81 24.93
CA VAL A 59 33.40 -2.06 24.59
C VAL A 59 34.44 -3.17 24.41
N PRO A 60 34.54 -4.15 25.32
CA PRO A 60 35.49 -5.25 25.16
C PRO A 60 35.19 -6.07 23.90
N ASN A 61 36.23 -6.48 23.17
CA ASN A 61 36.17 -7.29 21.94
C ASN A 61 35.36 -6.66 20.79
N ILE A 62 35.28 -5.34 20.71
CA ILE A 62 34.63 -4.65 19.60
C ILE A 62 35.35 -4.89 18.29
N LYS A 63 34.58 -5.16 17.23
CA LYS A 63 35.11 -5.33 15.88
C LYS A 63 35.22 -3.98 15.19
N SER A 64 36.19 -3.86 14.29
CA SER A 64 36.40 -2.66 13.47
C SER A 64 35.66 -2.72 12.13
N ILE A 65 35.32 -1.55 11.60
CA ILE A 65 34.89 -1.38 10.21
C ILE A 65 36.05 -1.70 9.26
N PHE A 66 35.76 -2.34 8.13
CA PHE A 66 36.76 -2.59 7.09
C PHE A 66 36.95 -1.40 6.15
N LYS A 67 35.85 -0.89 5.56
CA LYS A 67 35.89 0.22 4.60
C LYS A 67 34.54 0.91 4.46
N LYS A 68 34.56 2.15 3.96
CA LYS A 68 33.39 2.86 3.43
C LYS A 68 33.19 2.46 1.96
N VAL A 69 31.97 2.12 1.58
CA VAL A 69 31.59 1.75 0.20
C VAL A 69 30.65 2.78 -0.45
N GLY A 70 30.09 3.69 0.34
CA GLY A 70 29.41 4.87 -0.18
C GLY A 70 28.57 5.55 0.90
N ASN A 71 27.56 6.29 0.49
CA ASN A 71 26.79 7.15 1.38
C ASN A 71 25.37 7.31 0.86
N ILE A 72 24.42 7.46 1.78
CA ILE A 72 23.13 8.07 1.50
C ILE A 72 23.03 9.41 2.23
N ASP A 73 22.46 10.41 1.55
CA ASP A 73 22.33 11.76 2.11
C ASP A 73 21.21 11.84 3.18
N GLN A 74 21.12 12.99 3.85
CA GLN A 74 20.11 13.21 4.90
C GLN A 74 18.66 13.05 4.43
N PHE A 75 18.33 13.37 3.18
CA PHE A 75 16.96 13.23 2.66
C PHE A 75 16.66 11.75 2.36
N GLN A 76 17.64 11.03 1.82
CA GLN A 76 17.60 9.60 1.58
C GLN A 76 17.48 8.81 2.88
N LEU A 77 18.27 9.16 3.90
CA LEU A 77 18.17 8.56 5.21
C LEU A 77 16.81 8.84 5.86
N LYS A 78 16.35 10.10 5.85
CA LYS A 78 15.02 10.48 6.37
C LYS A 78 13.89 9.72 5.68
N TYR A 79 14.02 9.44 4.39
CA TYR A 79 13.05 8.61 3.67
C TYR A 79 13.04 7.19 4.23
N LEU A 80 14.19 6.55 4.34
CA LEU A 80 14.30 5.19 4.88
C LEU A 80 13.80 5.10 6.32
N GLU A 81 14.11 6.08 7.17
CA GLU A 81 13.62 6.15 8.56
C GLU A 81 12.10 6.20 8.63
N GLN A 82 11.45 7.05 7.83
CA GLN A 82 10.00 7.17 7.84
C GLN A 82 9.33 5.89 7.34
N ILE A 83 9.88 5.26 6.29
CA ILE A 83 9.39 3.96 5.80
C ILE A 83 9.58 2.86 6.85
N ALA A 84 10.74 2.85 7.51
CA ALA A 84 11.08 1.88 8.56
C ALA A 84 10.07 1.93 9.70
N ILE A 85 9.82 3.14 10.23
CA ILE A 85 8.86 3.38 11.32
C ILE A 85 7.44 2.99 10.89
N SER A 86 6.97 3.45 9.72
CA SER A 86 5.61 3.17 9.23
C SER A 86 5.34 1.67 9.04
N ASN A 87 6.38 0.89 8.71
CA ASN A 87 6.24 -0.54 8.42
C ASN A 87 6.75 -1.44 9.54
N ASN A 88 7.00 -0.88 10.73
CA ASN A 88 7.56 -1.58 11.88
C ASN A 88 8.78 -2.47 11.50
N THR A 89 9.73 -1.89 10.75
CA THR A 89 10.92 -2.57 10.24
C THR A 89 12.17 -1.70 10.41
N ASN A 90 13.35 -2.23 10.12
CA ASN A 90 14.62 -1.48 10.22
C ASN A 90 15.17 -1.11 8.83
N ILE A 91 16.09 -0.14 8.78
CA ILE A 91 16.65 0.37 7.52
C ILE A 91 17.50 -0.70 6.83
N GLY A 92 18.24 -1.51 7.59
CA GLY A 92 18.99 -2.64 7.04
C GLY A 92 18.14 -3.63 6.22
N ILE A 93 16.94 -3.98 6.70
CA ILE A 93 15.98 -4.87 6.01
C ILE A 93 15.41 -4.17 4.77
N LEU A 94 15.04 -2.89 4.89
CA LEU A 94 14.55 -2.10 3.76
C LEU A 94 15.57 -2.10 2.61
N LEU A 95 16.83 -1.81 2.93
CA LEU A 95 17.93 -1.77 1.97
C LEU A 95 18.24 -3.14 1.36
N HIS A 96 17.97 -4.22 2.10
CA HIS A 96 18.19 -5.59 1.63
C HIS A 96 17.07 -6.07 0.69
N LYS A 97 15.81 -5.78 1.01
CA LYS A 97 14.65 -6.42 0.35
C LYS A 97 13.87 -5.52 -0.60
N HIS A 98 13.76 -4.24 -0.28
CA HIS A 98 12.71 -3.40 -0.86
C HIS A 98 13.25 -2.19 -1.61
N ILE A 99 14.31 -1.56 -1.09
CA ILE A 99 14.89 -0.33 -1.64
C ILE A 99 16.36 -0.58 -1.89
N GLU A 100 16.75 -0.79 -3.15
CA GLU A 100 18.14 -1.03 -3.48
C GLU A 100 19.00 0.21 -3.17
N TYR A 101 20.09 0.01 -2.42
CA TYR A 101 21.05 1.09 -2.09
C TYR A 101 21.48 1.87 -3.33
N SER A 102 21.79 1.19 -4.44
CA SER A 102 22.23 1.80 -5.69
C SER A 102 21.17 2.74 -6.31
N LYS A 103 19.89 2.55 -5.99
CA LYS A 103 18.79 3.40 -6.48
C LYS A 103 18.58 4.59 -5.57
N ILE A 104 18.48 4.35 -4.26
CA ILE A 104 18.18 5.41 -3.30
C ILE A 104 19.34 6.41 -3.19
N SER A 105 20.59 5.96 -3.27
CA SER A 105 21.77 6.86 -3.25
C SER A 105 21.82 7.85 -4.42
N ASN A 106 21.17 7.48 -5.53
CA ASN A 106 21.05 8.33 -6.72
C ASN A 106 19.79 9.22 -6.70
N GLN A 107 18.88 9.07 -5.73
CA GLN A 107 17.68 9.89 -5.62
C GLN A 107 18.05 11.27 -5.11
N LYS A 108 17.71 12.30 -5.89
CA LYS A 108 17.87 13.70 -5.49
C LYS A 108 16.53 14.35 -5.19
N LYS A 109 16.53 15.36 -4.33
CA LYS A 109 15.38 16.25 -4.17
C LYS A 109 15.20 17.09 -5.43
N ILE A 110 13.97 17.15 -5.89
CA ILE A 110 13.58 17.79 -7.14
C ILE A 110 13.02 19.19 -6.84
N ARG A 111 13.16 20.12 -7.80
CA ARG A 111 12.73 21.52 -7.61
C ARG A 111 11.21 21.65 -7.61
N THR A 112 10.54 20.94 -8.51
CA THR A 112 9.09 21.04 -8.67
C THR A 112 8.38 19.84 -8.05
N GLY A 113 7.15 20.08 -7.59
CA GLY A 113 6.30 19.02 -7.09
C GLY A 113 4.85 19.42 -7.14
N SER A 114 4.02 18.47 -7.54
CA SER A 114 2.56 18.63 -7.50
C SER A 114 1.96 17.34 -7.00
N SER A 115 0.93 17.46 -6.16
CA SER A 115 0.15 16.31 -5.75
C SER A 115 -1.34 16.55 -5.95
N GLY A 116 -2.10 15.49 -6.15
CA GLY A 116 -3.56 15.58 -6.17
C GLY A 116 -4.20 14.23 -5.93
N VAL A 117 -5.36 14.25 -5.28
CA VAL A 117 -6.19 13.07 -5.02
C VAL A 117 -7.49 13.23 -5.79
N TYR A 118 -7.84 12.24 -6.61
CA TYR A 118 -8.96 12.29 -7.55
C TYR A 118 -9.76 10.99 -7.56
N GLY A 119 -10.98 11.05 -8.09
CA GLY A 119 -11.79 9.87 -8.36
C GLY A 119 -11.16 9.01 -9.45
N ASN A 120 -11.31 7.67 -9.37
CA ASN A 120 -10.79 6.74 -10.39
C ASN A 120 -11.18 7.14 -11.83
N LYS A 121 -12.41 7.63 -12.03
CA LYS A 121 -12.93 8.11 -13.33
C LYS A 121 -12.13 9.27 -13.92
N LYS A 122 -11.33 10.00 -13.14
CA LYS A 122 -10.55 11.17 -13.59
C LYS A 122 -9.17 10.82 -14.13
N LEU A 123 -8.73 9.56 -14.11
CA LEU A 123 -7.38 9.14 -14.53
C LEU A 123 -6.98 9.76 -15.87
N SER A 124 -7.73 9.49 -16.94
CA SER A 124 -7.36 9.92 -18.30
C SER A 124 -7.30 11.43 -18.49
N THR A 125 -8.17 12.17 -17.79
CA THR A 125 -8.22 13.63 -17.85
C THR A 125 -7.06 14.31 -17.14
N LYS A 126 -6.39 13.60 -16.23
CA LYS A 126 -5.27 14.12 -15.43
C LYS A 126 -3.90 13.67 -15.95
N LEU A 127 -3.84 12.78 -16.94
CA LEU A 127 -2.59 12.40 -17.60
C LEU A 127 -2.01 13.61 -18.35
N LYS A 128 -0.70 13.82 -18.21
CA LYS A 128 0.05 14.79 -19.02
C LYS A 128 0.27 14.24 -20.43
N LYS A 129 0.79 15.07 -21.34
CA LYS A 129 1.06 14.68 -22.72
C LYS A 129 2.02 13.48 -22.82
N ASN A 130 3.07 13.48 -22.01
CA ASN A 130 4.12 12.46 -22.02
C ASN A 130 4.55 12.06 -20.60
N ASN A 131 5.29 10.96 -20.51
CA ASN A 131 6.02 10.50 -19.33
C ASN A 131 5.13 10.18 -18.11
N ASN A 132 3.94 9.61 -18.34
CA ASN A 132 3.07 9.15 -17.26
C ASN A 132 3.40 7.70 -16.90
N VAL A 133 3.74 7.47 -15.63
CA VAL A 133 3.96 6.16 -15.03
C VAL A 133 2.76 5.85 -14.14
N ILE A 134 1.94 4.89 -14.57
CA ILE A 134 0.71 4.50 -13.89
C ILE A 134 0.98 3.20 -13.12
N PHE A 135 0.91 3.28 -11.80
CA PHE A 135 0.97 2.13 -10.91
C PHE A 135 -0.42 1.54 -10.71
N THR A 136 -0.49 0.22 -10.82
CA THR A 136 -1.70 -0.57 -10.52
C THR A 136 -1.39 -1.66 -9.51
N SER A 137 -2.42 -2.07 -8.78
CA SER A 137 -2.32 -3.08 -7.71
C SER A 137 -2.15 -4.52 -8.21
N SER A 138 -2.57 -4.82 -9.45
CA SER A 138 -2.53 -6.17 -10.02
C SER A 138 -2.43 -6.15 -11.54
N LEU A 139 -2.05 -7.29 -12.15
CA LEU A 139 -1.99 -7.44 -13.61
C LEU A 139 -3.37 -7.31 -14.26
N LEU A 140 -4.42 -7.76 -13.57
CA LEU A 140 -5.80 -7.60 -14.03
C LEU A 140 -6.16 -6.11 -14.09
N GLU A 141 -5.78 -5.35 -13.07
CA GLU A 141 -6.01 -3.90 -13.03
C GLU A 141 -5.17 -3.18 -14.09
N ALA A 142 -3.91 -3.57 -14.30
CA ALA A 142 -3.07 -3.06 -15.38
C ALA A 142 -3.73 -3.22 -16.75
N LYS A 143 -4.26 -4.42 -17.04
CA LYS A 143 -5.00 -4.70 -18.27
C LYS A 143 -6.26 -3.84 -18.40
N LYS A 144 -7.08 -3.75 -17.36
CA LYS A 144 -8.31 -2.95 -17.36
C LYS A 144 -8.03 -1.47 -17.61
N VAL A 145 -7.04 -0.89 -16.92
CA VAL A 145 -6.63 0.51 -17.11
C VAL A 145 -6.14 0.72 -18.54
N ALA A 146 -5.34 -0.19 -19.09
CA ALA A 146 -4.85 -0.10 -20.46
C ALA A 146 -6.00 -0.10 -21.48
N GLU A 147 -6.99 -0.99 -21.32
CA GLU A 147 -8.17 -1.06 -22.19
C GLU A 147 -9.02 0.20 -22.11
N THR A 148 -9.28 0.72 -20.90
CA THR A 148 -10.04 1.96 -20.70
C THR A 148 -9.33 3.15 -21.34
N LEU A 149 -8.03 3.34 -21.09
CA LEU A 149 -7.27 4.44 -21.67
C LEU A 149 -7.26 4.40 -23.20
N LYS A 150 -7.11 3.20 -23.79
CA LYS A 150 -7.19 3.03 -25.26
C LYS A 150 -8.57 3.39 -25.81
N LYS A 151 -9.65 2.97 -25.14
CA LYS A 151 -11.03 3.33 -25.51
C LYS A 151 -11.26 4.84 -25.45
N GLU A 152 -10.63 5.52 -24.50
CA GLU A 152 -10.68 6.98 -24.34
C GLU A 152 -9.66 7.73 -25.22
N GLY A 153 -9.06 7.06 -26.21
CA GLY A 153 -8.16 7.68 -27.20
C GLY A 153 -6.77 8.05 -26.66
N LYS A 154 -6.34 7.49 -25.53
CA LYS A 154 -4.99 7.68 -24.99
C LYS A 154 -4.04 6.60 -25.52
N ASN A 155 -2.83 7.00 -25.91
CA ASN A 155 -1.78 6.04 -26.27
C ASN A 155 -1.30 5.30 -25.01
N VAL A 156 -1.11 3.98 -25.09
CA VAL A 156 -0.52 3.17 -24.01
C VAL A 156 0.67 2.43 -24.59
N ASP A 157 1.87 2.94 -24.34
CA ASP A 157 3.12 2.42 -24.89
C ASP A 157 3.46 1.05 -24.27
N PHE A 158 3.10 0.86 -23.00
CA PHE A 158 3.33 -0.39 -22.30
C PHE A 158 2.30 -0.61 -21.19
N TYR A 159 1.88 -1.86 -20.99
CA TYR A 159 1.30 -2.31 -19.73
C TYR A 159 1.87 -3.66 -19.34
N GLN A 160 2.17 -3.83 -18.06
CA GLN A 160 2.81 -5.04 -17.54
C GLN A 160 1.87 -6.24 -17.63
N LYS A 161 2.33 -7.34 -18.24
CA LYS A 161 1.54 -8.55 -18.45
C LYS A 161 1.92 -9.70 -17.52
N THR A 162 3.11 -9.67 -16.94
CA THR A 162 3.62 -10.70 -16.03
C THR A 162 4.10 -10.11 -14.72
N GLY A 163 4.07 -10.89 -13.63
CA GLY A 163 4.59 -10.45 -12.33
C GLY A 163 6.13 -10.41 -12.25
N GLY A 164 6.83 -10.84 -13.30
CA GLY A 164 8.28 -11.01 -13.30
C GLY A 164 9.04 -9.69 -13.27
N VAL A 165 10.02 -9.59 -12.37
CA VAL A 165 10.93 -8.42 -12.29
C VAL A 165 11.68 -8.18 -13.60
N LYS A 166 11.97 -9.24 -14.36
CA LYS A 166 12.68 -9.17 -15.65
C LYS A 166 11.95 -8.32 -16.70
N GLU A 167 10.63 -8.42 -16.78
CA GLU A 167 9.82 -7.67 -17.76
C GLU A 167 9.97 -6.16 -17.50
N PHE A 168 9.78 -5.75 -16.25
CA PHE A 168 9.93 -4.35 -15.85
C PHE A 168 11.37 -3.85 -16.07
N THR A 169 12.38 -4.61 -15.62
CA THR A 169 13.78 -4.17 -15.75
C THR A 169 14.18 -3.99 -17.22
N ASN A 170 13.80 -4.93 -18.09
CA ASN A 170 14.13 -4.86 -19.52
C ASN A 170 13.43 -3.67 -20.20
N LEU A 171 12.16 -3.41 -19.88
CA LEU A 171 11.46 -2.22 -20.35
C LEU A 171 12.17 -0.96 -19.86
N TRP A 172 12.34 -0.82 -18.54
CA TRP A 172 12.79 0.42 -17.92
C TRP A 172 14.20 0.83 -18.34
N GLN A 173 15.07 -0.13 -18.65
CA GLN A 173 16.42 0.12 -19.18
C GLN A 173 16.42 0.63 -20.63
N ASN A 174 15.46 0.20 -21.44
CA ASN A 174 15.42 0.51 -22.88
C ASN A 174 14.48 1.66 -23.23
N LEU A 175 13.62 2.08 -22.31
CA LEU A 175 12.59 3.09 -22.52
C LEU A 175 13.20 4.50 -22.57
N LYS A 176 13.31 5.07 -23.78
CA LYS A 176 13.81 6.45 -23.99
C LYS A 176 12.72 7.52 -23.89
N SER A 177 11.55 7.25 -24.46
CA SER A 177 10.41 8.16 -24.51
C SER A 177 9.11 7.38 -24.51
N PHE A 178 8.09 7.89 -23.81
CA PHE A 178 6.77 7.27 -23.73
C PHE A 178 5.70 8.30 -23.39
N GLN A 179 4.45 7.99 -23.74
CA GLN A 179 3.30 8.73 -23.26
C GLN A 179 2.79 8.17 -21.95
N ASN A 180 2.41 6.89 -21.93
CA ASN A 180 1.81 6.24 -20.79
C ASN A 180 2.34 4.80 -20.67
N ILE A 181 2.94 4.49 -19.52
CA ILE A 181 3.23 3.11 -19.13
C ILE A 181 2.41 2.73 -17.90
N ILE A 182 1.99 1.46 -17.85
CA ILE A 182 1.21 0.91 -16.75
C ILE A 182 1.96 -0.26 -16.15
N ILE A 183 2.32 -0.18 -14.87
CA ILE A 183 3.20 -1.14 -14.21
C ILE A 183 2.65 -1.51 -12.83
N LEU A 184 3.10 -2.66 -12.30
CA LEU A 184 2.74 -3.04 -10.94
C LEU A 184 3.39 -2.11 -9.91
N SER A 185 2.64 -1.78 -8.86
CA SER A 185 3.08 -0.92 -7.75
C SER A 185 4.36 -1.39 -7.07
N VAL A 186 4.64 -2.69 -7.05
CA VAL A 186 5.88 -3.28 -6.50
C VAL A 186 7.16 -2.79 -7.17
N ASN A 187 7.06 -2.17 -8.34
CA ASN A 187 8.21 -1.59 -9.04
C ASN A 187 8.48 -0.13 -8.65
N PHE A 188 7.64 0.49 -7.82
CA PHE A 188 7.77 1.90 -7.45
C PHE A 188 9.14 2.26 -6.86
N GLU A 189 9.65 1.48 -5.90
CA GLU A 189 10.94 1.76 -5.27
C GLU A 189 12.15 1.60 -6.20
N LYS A 190 11.97 0.93 -7.34
CA LYS A 190 13.02 0.74 -8.35
C LYS A 190 13.18 1.97 -9.26
N ILE A 191 12.24 2.91 -9.19
CA ILE A 191 12.20 4.10 -10.04
C ILE A 191 12.69 5.32 -9.26
N ILE A 192 13.67 6.02 -9.86
CA ILE A 192 14.14 7.32 -9.39
C ILE A 192 13.14 8.39 -9.88
N ILE A 193 12.70 9.25 -8.96
CA ILE A 193 11.84 10.38 -9.27
C ILE A 193 12.64 11.38 -10.12
N LYS A 194 12.03 11.91 -11.18
CA LYS A 194 12.57 12.97 -12.05
C LYS A 194 11.51 14.03 -12.30
N ASP A 195 11.93 15.28 -12.53
CA ASP A 195 11.03 16.44 -12.80
C ASP A 195 10.07 16.18 -13.97
N ASN A 196 10.50 15.42 -14.97
CA ASN A 196 9.72 15.15 -16.17
C ASN A 196 8.78 13.95 -16.07
N LEU A 197 8.79 13.20 -14.96
CA LEU A 197 7.96 12.02 -14.76
C LEU A 197 6.70 12.38 -13.96
N ASN A 198 5.56 11.83 -14.39
CA ASN A 198 4.28 11.96 -13.69
C ASN A 198 3.89 10.59 -13.13
N PHE A 199 3.81 10.47 -11.81
CA PHE A 199 3.47 9.22 -11.14
C PHE A 199 1.99 9.20 -10.79
N HIS A 200 1.29 8.16 -11.23
CA HIS A 200 -0.15 7.98 -11.05
C HIS A 200 -0.41 6.68 -10.30
N PHE A 201 -0.97 6.74 -9.10
CA PHE A 201 -1.31 5.55 -8.29
C PHE A 201 -2.80 5.28 -8.46
N PHE A 202 -3.15 4.27 -9.25
CA PHE A 202 -4.55 3.99 -9.59
C PHE A 202 -5.21 3.07 -8.56
N ASN A 203 -6.46 3.38 -8.17
CA ASN A 203 -7.22 2.60 -7.20
C ASN A 203 -6.50 2.39 -5.85
N CYS A 204 -6.05 3.48 -5.21
CA CYS A 204 -5.35 3.46 -3.92
C CYS A 204 -6.16 2.80 -2.78
N ASN A 205 -7.46 2.56 -2.96
CA ASN A 205 -8.28 1.81 -2.00
C ASN A 205 -8.12 0.29 -2.11
N ASN A 206 -7.32 -0.21 -3.04
CA ASN A 206 -7.10 -1.64 -3.18
C ASN A 206 -6.11 -2.12 -2.10
N PHE A 207 -6.54 -3.07 -1.28
CA PHE A 207 -5.69 -3.68 -0.25
C PHE A 207 -4.45 -4.35 -0.83
N SER A 208 -4.42 -4.71 -2.12
CA SER A 208 -3.23 -5.23 -2.79
C SER A 208 -2.12 -4.19 -2.96
N TYR A 209 -2.31 -2.91 -2.61
CA TYR A 209 -1.18 -2.01 -2.36
C TYR A 209 -0.41 -2.38 -1.07
N ASN A 210 -1.07 -3.11 -0.17
CA ASN A 210 -0.51 -3.82 0.98
C ASN A 210 -0.42 -5.31 0.62
N LEU A 211 0.55 -5.70 -0.20
CA LEU A 211 0.68 -7.10 -0.64
C LEU A 211 0.94 -8.07 0.54
N PRO A 212 0.57 -9.36 0.42
CA PRO A 212 0.55 -10.29 1.53
C PRO A 212 1.98 -10.71 1.96
N TYR A 213 2.08 -11.05 3.24
CA TYR A 213 3.24 -11.41 4.06
C TYR A 213 3.83 -10.26 4.89
N LEU A 214 3.88 -10.56 6.19
CA LEU A 214 4.43 -9.81 7.31
C LEU A 214 5.60 -8.90 6.86
N ASN A 215 5.32 -7.59 6.80
CA ASN A 215 6.25 -6.47 6.53
C ASN A 215 6.43 -6.03 5.06
N ASN A 216 5.37 -5.99 4.23
CA ASN A 216 5.44 -5.31 2.93
C ASN A 216 5.14 -3.81 3.06
N ILE A 217 6.00 -2.99 2.45
CA ILE A 217 5.84 -1.53 2.37
C ILE A 217 4.49 -1.19 1.71
N ASN A 218 3.64 -0.44 2.41
CA ASN A 218 2.49 0.21 1.77
C ASN A 218 3.01 1.20 0.72
N ILE A 219 2.91 0.84 -0.57
CA ILE A 219 3.46 1.63 -1.67
C ILE A 219 2.79 3.02 -1.78
N VAL A 220 1.52 3.12 -1.42
CA VAL A 220 0.82 4.42 -1.43
C VAL A 220 1.41 5.33 -0.36
N GLU A 221 1.53 4.86 0.88
CA GLU A 221 2.20 5.59 1.96
C GLU A 221 3.65 5.96 1.59
N SER A 222 4.37 4.98 1.06
CA SER A 222 5.75 5.16 0.63
C SER A 222 5.88 6.28 -0.38
N SER A 223 4.99 6.29 -1.38
CA SER A 223 4.98 7.35 -2.40
C SER A 223 4.65 8.73 -1.83
N ILE A 224 3.77 8.82 -0.84
CA ILE A 224 3.41 10.08 -0.17
C ILE A 224 4.63 10.62 0.59
N ILE A 225 5.32 9.74 1.32
CA ILE A 225 6.56 10.07 2.04
C ILE A 225 7.66 10.49 1.06
N LYS A 226 7.85 9.72 -0.03
CA LYS A 226 8.82 10.01 -1.09
C LYS A 226 8.56 11.37 -1.75
N HIS A 227 7.29 11.68 -2.04
CA HIS A 227 6.87 12.97 -2.57
C HIS A 227 7.16 14.12 -1.58
N LYS A 228 6.84 13.95 -0.29
CA LYS A 228 7.09 14.98 0.73
C LYS A 228 8.57 15.33 0.85
N ILE A 229 9.44 14.33 0.75
CA ILE A 229 10.90 14.48 0.91
C ILE A 229 11.56 14.96 -0.39
N PHE A 230 11.32 14.26 -1.50
CA PHE A 230 12.03 14.46 -2.77
C PHE A 230 11.27 15.29 -3.80
N LYS A 231 10.02 15.69 -3.53
CA LYS A 231 9.12 16.36 -4.47
C LYS A 231 8.75 15.47 -5.68
N GLY A 232 8.54 16.05 -6.86
CA GLY A 232 8.00 15.37 -8.04
C GLY A 232 6.47 15.39 -8.14
N HIS A 233 5.95 14.83 -9.23
CA HIS A 233 4.53 14.89 -9.59
C HIS A 233 3.81 13.59 -9.26
N PHE A 234 2.95 13.60 -8.24
CA PHE A 234 2.30 12.41 -7.66
C PHE A 234 0.78 12.57 -7.62
N PHE A 235 0.07 11.74 -8.36
CA PHE A 235 -1.38 11.78 -8.44
C PHE A 235 -1.98 10.47 -7.96
N TYR A 236 -2.97 10.57 -7.10
CA TYR A 236 -3.62 9.44 -6.44
C TYR A 236 -5.03 9.33 -6.93
N TYR A 237 -5.45 8.13 -7.32
CA TYR A 237 -6.80 7.85 -7.77
C TYR A 237 -7.42 6.84 -6.85
N SER A 238 -8.60 7.17 -6.36
CA SER A 238 -9.33 6.35 -5.41
C SER A 238 -10.80 6.38 -5.74
N GLU A 239 -11.54 5.38 -5.29
CA GLU A 239 -13.00 5.46 -5.18
C GLU A 239 -13.38 6.33 -3.99
N PHE A 240 -12.53 6.31 -2.94
CA PHE A 240 -12.70 7.10 -1.73
C PHE A 240 -11.33 7.56 -1.20
N PRO A 241 -11.12 8.85 -0.90
CA PRO A 241 -9.86 9.27 -0.32
C PRO A 241 -9.69 8.70 1.09
N SER A 242 -8.60 7.99 1.37
CA SER A 242 -8.27 7.61 2.75
C SER A 242 -7.84 8.86 3.52
N LEU A 243 -8.66 9.29 4.48
CA LEU A 243 -8.35 10.45 5.33
C LEU A 243 -7.16 10.19 6.29
N GLU A 244 -6.79 8.92 6.49
CA GLU A 244 -5.57 8.54 7.21
C GLU A 244 -4.31 8.89 6.39
N LEU A 245 -4.41 8.88 5.06
CA LEU A 245 -3.29 9.11 4.14
C LEU A 245 -3.27 10.52 3.54
N PHE A 246 -4.45 11.09 3.32
CA PHE A 246 -4.62 12.33 2.57
C PHE A 246 -5.30 13.40 3.43
N ASN A 247 -4.54 14.41 3.81
CA ASN A 247 -5.04 15.53 4.62
C ASN A 247 -5.77 16.60 3.77
N LYS A 248 -5.69 16.52 2.44
CA LYS A 248 -6.38 17.40 1.49
C LYS A 248 -6.80 16.57 0.27
N VAL A 249 -8.07 16.70 -0.12
CA VAL A 249 -8.64 16.05 -1.30
C VAL A 249 -9.11 17.16 -2.22
N ASN A 250 -8.69 17.13 -3.50
CA ASN A 250 -8.95 18.23 -4.42
C ASN A 250 -10.44 18.32 -4.77
N ASP A 251 -11.07 17.18 -5.01
CA ASP A 251 -12.50 17.05 -5.26
C ASP A 251 -12.98 15.90 -4.35
N TYR A 252 -13.88 16.13 -3.39
CA TYR A 252 -14.44 15.01 -2.62
C TYR A 252 -15.45 14.26 -3.51
N PHE A 253 -15.15 13.02 -3.90
CA PHE A 253 -15.92 12.25 -4.90
C PHE A 253 -16.65 11.04 -4.29
N LEU A 254 -17.10 11.15 -3.03
CA LEU A 254 -17.85 10.09 -2.37
C LEU A 254 -19.27 9.99 -2.97
N GLU A 255 -19.46 9.11 -3.94
CA GLU A 255 -20.79 8.68 -4.38
C GLU A 255 -21.28 7.58 -3.43
N ILE A 256 -22.21 7.91 -2.52
CA ILE A 256 -22.94 6.90 -1.76
C ILE A 256 -24.00 6.34 -2.71
N PRO A 257 -23.99 5.02 -3.01
CA PRO A 257 -24.97 4.43 -3.90
C PRO A 257 -26.34 4.56 -3.24
N ASP A 258 -27.33 5.04 -4.00
CA ASP A 258 -28.72 5.01 -3.57
C ASP A 258 -29.20 3.55 -3.63
N VAL A 259 -29.46 2.98 -2.46
CA VAL A 259 -29.82 1.57 -2.27
C VAL A 259 -30.95 1.45 -1.26
N SER A 260 -31.95 0.64 -1.61
CA SER A 260 -32.99 0.25 -0.65
C SER A 260 -32.43 -0.81 0.30
N ILE A 261 -32.49 -0.53 1.60
CA ILE A 261 -32.09 -1.47 2.66
C ILE A 261 -33.35 -1.89 3.41
N ASP A 262 -33.66 -3.17 3.39
CA ASP A 262 -34.73 -3.73 4.21
C ASP A 262 -34.23 -3.97 5.63
N ASN A 263 -34.85 -3.36 6.62
CA ASN A 263 -34.41 -3.46 8.01
C ASN A 263 -35.27 -4.46 8.78
N ILE A 264 -34.61 -5.37 9.49
CA ILE A 264 -35.23 -6.31 10.42
C ILE A 264 -34.67 -6.02 11.81
N TYR A 265 -35.57 -5.56 12.67
CA TYR A 265 -35.26 -5.16 14.04
C TYR A 265 -35.62 -6.29 15.00
N GLY A 266 -34.64 -6.73 15.78
CA GLY A 266 -34.83 -7.73 16.84
C GLY A 266 -33.98 -7.40 18.06
N ASN A 267 -34.31 -7.97 19.21
CA ASN A 267 -33.49 -7.83 20.41
C ASN A 267 -32.25 -8.74 20.36
N SER A 268 -32.30 -9.82 19.57
CA SER A 268 -31.20 -10.76 19.36
C SER A 268 -31.05 -11.14 17.89
N LEU A 269 -29.92 -11.76 17.53
CA LEU A 269 -29.70 -12.28 16.18
C LEU A 269 -30.73 -13.35 15.80
N MET A 270 -31.10 -14.22 16.75
CA MET A 270 -32.09 -15.27 16.53
C MET A 270 -33.46 -14.69 16.21
N GLU A 271 -33.88 -13.67 16.95
CA GLU A 271 -35.16 -12.97 16.71
C GLU A 271 -35.17 -12.33 15.32
N CYS A 272 -34.06 -11.72 14.88
CA CYS A 272 -33.95 -11.21 13.51
C CYS A 272 -34.07 -12.33 12.46
N VAL A 273 -33.46 -13.50 12.70
CA VAL A 273 -33.57 -14.67 11.80
C VAL A 273 -35.02 -15.16 11.70
N GLU A 274 -35.74 -15.26 12.82
CA GLU A 274 -37.14 -15.67 12.84
C GLU A 274 -38.06 -14.66 12.11
N LEU A 275 -37.87 -13.36 12.36
CA LEU A 275 -38.62 -12.30 11.68
C LEU A 275 -38.33 -12.28 10.17
N PHE A 276 -37.08 -12.54 9.79
CA PHE A 276 -36.70 -12.68 8.39
C PHE A 276 -37.40 -13.86 7.72
N ASP A 277 -37.34 -15.06 8.31
CA ASP A 277 -37.95 -16.26 7.74
C ASP A 277 -39.47 -16.10 7.59
N ARG A 278 -40.13 -15.44 8.56
CA ARG A 278 -41.56 -15.10 8.46
C ARG A 278 -41.86 -14.14 7.32
N LYS A 279 -41.05 -13.09 7.16
CA LYS A 279 -41.24 -12.06 6.12
C LYS A 279 -41.01 -12.60 4.71
N TYR A 280 -40.01 -13.47 4.55
CA TYR A 280 -39.60 -14.04 3.27
C TYR A 280 -40.06 -15.50 3.07
N ASN A 281 -41.06 -15.94 3.84
CA ASN A 281 -41.54 -17.33 3.89
C ASN A 281 -41.98 -17.90 2.54
N ASN A 282 -42.42 -17.03 1.63
CA ASN A 282 -42.92 -17.38 0.29
C ASN A 282 -41.90 -17.11 -0.82
N GLU A 283 -40.71 -16.63 -0.47
CA GLU A 283 -39.63 -16.30 -1.40
C GLU A 283 -38.36 -17.06 -1.01
N PRO A 284 -38.13 -18.27 -1.56
CA PRO A 284 -36.86 -18.97 -1.38
C PRO A 284 -35.73 -18.11 -1.90
N LEU A 285 -34.71 -17.87 -1.06
CA LEU A 285 -33.60 -16.98 -1.38
C LEU A 285 -32.27 -17.68 -1.20
N HIS A 286 -31.33 -17.40 -2.09
CA HIS A 286 -29.93 -17.69 -1.90
C HIS A 286 -29.20 -16.46 -1.36
N ILE A 287 -28.75 -16.58 -0.11
CA ILE A 287 -28.39 -15.48 0.75
C ILE A 287 -26.89 -15.49 1.04
N TYR A 288 -26.25 -14.35 0.81
CA TYR A 288 -24.90 -14.08 1.27
C TYR A 288 -24.92 -13.52 2.70
N THR A 289 -24.09 -14.06 3.58
CA THR A 289 -23.76 -13.45 4.88
C THR A 289 -22.30 -13.66 5.22
N ALA A 290 -21.64 -12.60 5.70
CA ALA A 290 -20.28 -12.70 6.22
C ALA A 290 -20.25 -13.21 7.67
N ASN A 291 -21.38 -13.23 8.36
CA ASN A 291 -21.47 -13.68 9.74
C ASN A 291 -21.71 -15.19 9.80
N LYS A 292 -20.76 -15.89 10.43
CA LYS A 292 -20.77 -17.35 10.61
C LYS A 292 -21.82 -17.84 11.61
N ASP A 293 -22.33 -16.95 12.46
CA ASP A 293 -23.36 -17.26 13.45
C ASP A 293 -24.72 -17.50 12.79
N ILE A 294 -24.93 -17.02 11.55
CA ILE A 294 -26.07 -17.39 10.71
C ILE A 294 -25.64 -18.57 9.83
N ASN A 295 -25.74 -19.78 10.36
CA ASN A 295 -25.44 -21.02 9.63
C ASN A 295 -26.69 -21.70 9.06
N PHE A 296 -27.87 -21.33 9.55
CA PHE A 296 -29.17 -21.82 9.12
C PHE A 296 -30.25 -20.77 9.38
N ILE A 297 -31.24 -20.68 8.49
CA ILE A 297 -32.45 -19.86 8.66
C ILE A 297 -33.65 -20.80 8.61
N SER A 298 -33.88 -21.41 7.45
CA SER A 298 -34.85 -22.49 7.24
C SER A 298 -34.43 -23.31 6.03
N THR A 299 -35.10 -24.44 5.78
CA THR A 299 -34.82 -25.31 4.63
C THR A 299 -35.15 -24.66 3.28
N LYS A 300 -35.89 -23.55 3.28
CA LYS A 300 -36.29 -22.80 2.08
C LYS A 300 -35.18 -21.90 1.56
N HIS A 301 -34.30 -21.43 2.44
CA HIS A 301 -33.22 -20.53 2.08
C HIS A 301 -31.89 -21.27 1.97
N LYS A 302 -31.02 -20.81 1.07
CA LYS A 302 -29.65 -21.31 0.94
C LYS A 302 -28.70 -20.23 1.42
N LEU A 303 -27.70 -20.59 2.23
CA LEU A 303 -26.71 -19.66 2.74
C LEU A 303 -25.36 -19.89 2.08
N THR A 304 -24.65 -18.79 1.81
CA THR A 304 -23.26 -18.81 1.37
C THR A 304 -22.46 -17.72 2.06
N ASN A 305 -21.19 -18.03 2.36
CA ASN A 305 -20.22 -17.04 2.83
C ASN A 305 -19.31 -16.54 1.70
N ASN A 306 -19.53 -17.02 0.46
CA ASN A 306 -18.77 -16.60 -0.71
C ASN A 306 -19.56 -15.53 -1.48
N ILE A 307 -19.12 -14.27 -1.36
CA ILE A 307 -19.74 -13.11 -2.03
C ILE A 307 -19.66 -13.18 -3.57
N ASN A 308 -18.77 -14.02 -4.12
CA ASN A 308 -18.61 -14.18 -5.56
C ASN A 308 -19.45 -15.33 -6.14
N SER A 309 -20.41 -15.88 -5.39
CA SER A 309 -21.32 -16.90 -5.91
C SER A 309 -22.29 -16.29 -6.94
N ASP A 310 -22.41 -16.93 -8.11
CA ASP A 310 -23.18 -16.39 -9.25
C ASP A 310 -24.69 -16.28 -9.03
N LYS A 311 -25.22 -16.81 -7.92
CA LYS A 311 -26.66 -16.91 -7.65
C LYS A 311 -27.10 -16.18 -6.38
N ILE A 312 -26.37 -15.18 -5.90
CA ILE A 312 -26.79 -14.44 -4.70
C ILE A 312 -27.99 -13.57 -5.06
N GLU A 313 -29.08 -13.73 -4.33
CA GLU A 313 -30.33 -12.96 -4.51
C GLU A 313 -30.51 -11.93 -3.39
N ALA A 314 -29.99 -12.22 -2.21
CA ALA A 314 -30.03 -11.32 -1.06
C ALA A 314 -28.73 -11.36 -0.25
N ALA A 315 -28.41 -10.26 0.43
CA ALA A 315 -27.27 -10.13 1.32
C ALA A 315 -27.74 -9.65 2.70
N ILE A 316 -27.39 -10.40 3.75
CA ILE A 316 -27.65 -10.02 5.13
C ILE A 316 -26.40 -9.36 5.72
N MET A 317 -26.58 -8.13 6.19
CA MET A 317 -25.62 -7.41 7.03
C MET A 317 -26.15 -7.33 8.46
N ILE A 318 -25.27 -7.37 9.46
CA ILE A 318 -25.68 -7.27 10.87
C ILE A 318 -24.98 -6.06 11.46
N ASN A 319 -25.76 -5.14 12.03
CA ASN A 319 -25.28 -3.92 12.67
C ASN A 319 -24.06 -3.30 11.96
N PRO A 320 -24.16 -3.00 10.64
CA PRO A 320 -23.02 -2.48 9.89
C PRO A 320 -22.52 -1.19 10.55
N THR A 321 -21.31 -1.22 11.08
CA THR A 321 -20.71 -0.08 11.77
C THR A 321 -19.46 0.41 11.04
N ILE A 322 -19.34 1.74 10.97
CA ILE A 322 -18.14 2.43 10.49
C ILE A 322 -17.16 2.71 11.63
N SER A 323 -17.53 2.43 12.88
CA SER A 323 -16.65 2.57 14.04
C SER A 323 -16.00 1.25 14.44
N TYR A 324 -14.80 1.32 15.03
CA TYR A 324 -14.14 0.22 15.72
C TYR A 324 -13.61 0.74 17.05
N ASN A 325 -13.96 0.08 18.16
CA ASN A 325 -13.60 0.52 19.51
C ASN A 325 -13.91 2.01 19.78
N GLY A 326 -15.08 2.48 19.30
CA GLY A 326 -15.51 3.87 19.44
C GLY A 326 -14.90 4.88 18.47
N ILE A 327 -13.97 4.46 17.60
CA ILE A 327 -13.28 5.35 16.64
C ILE A 327 -13.82 5.13 15.23
N LEU A 328 -14.17 6.20 14.52
CA LEU A 328 -14.58 6.14 13.12
C LEU A 328 -13.41 5.69 12.22
N SER A 329 -13.68 4.76 11.31
CA SER A 329 -12.71 4.21 10.38
C SER A 329 -13.13 4.45 8.93
N SER A 330 -12.33 5.23 8.19
CA SER A 330 -12.53 5.44 6.74
C SER A 330 -12.50 4.13 5.98
N ASN A 331 -11.59 3.22 6.33
CA ASN A 331 -11.49 1.91 5.67
C ASN A 331 -12.76 1.05 5.85
N ARG A 332 -13.42 1.12 7.03
CA ARG A 332 -14.70 0.45 7.26
C ARG A 332 -15.83 1.08 6.43
N LEU A 333 -15.90 2.41 6.39
CA LEU A 333 -16.85 3.12 5.54
C LEU A 333 -16.67 2.75 4.06
N ILE A 334 -15.42 2.74 3.57
CA ILE A 334 -15.07 2.37 2.20
C ILE A 334 -15.53 0.95 1.88
N ARG A 335 -15.26 0.00 2.79
CA ARG A 335 -15.68 -1.40 2.62
C ARG A 335 -17.20 -1.52 2.58
N LEU A 336 -17.91 -0.81 3.44
CA LEU A 336 -19.37 -0.79 3.43
C LEU A 336 -19.90 -0.28 2.09
N ILE A 337 -19.43 0.88 1.63
CA ILE A 337 -19.90 1.46 0.37
C ILE A 337 -19.59 0.53 -0.82
N LYS A 338 -18.39 -0.08 -0.88
CA LYS A 338 -18.04 -1.07 -1.91
C LYS A 338 -18.99 -2.26 -1.95
N ASN A 339 -19.38 -2.77 -0.79
CA ASN A 339 -20.34 -3.87 -0.71
C ASN A 339 -21.72 -3.43 -1.21
N LEU A 340 -22.20 -2.25 -0.79
CA LEU A 340 -23.49 -1.70 -1.24
C LEU A 340 -23.51 -1.50 -2.76
N ASP A 341 -22.44 -0.97 -3.34
CA ASP A 341 -22.34 -0.77 -4.78
C ASP A 341 -22.27 -2.10 -5.54
N PHE A 342 -21.53 -3.09 -5.02
CA PHE A 342 -21.51 -4.45 -5.57
C PHE A 342 -22.92 -5.07 -5.58
N PHE A 343 -23.65 -4.98 -4.46
CA PHE A 343 -25.00 -5.51 -4.35
C PHE A 343 -25.96 -4.81 -5.31
N ARG A 344 -25.90 -3.47 -5.40
CA ARG A 344 -26.69 -2.68 -6.35
C ARG A 344 -26.43 -3.10 -7.80
N ASN A 345 -25.17 -3.18 -8.21
CA ASN A 345 -24.77 -3.52 -9.58
C ASN A 345 -25.19 -4.94 -9.98
N LYS A 346 -25.45 -5.82 -9.01
CA LYS A 346 -25.91 -7.20 -9.20
C LYS A 346 -27.40 -7.39 -8.91
N ASN A 347 -28.14 -6.31 -8.60
CA ASN A 347 -29.54 -6.37 -8.18
C ASN A 347 -29.79 -7.31 -6.97
N ILE A 348 -28.84 -7.38 -6.05
CA ILE A 348 -28.93 -8.17 -4.81
C ILE A 348 -29.73 -7.38 -3.77
N LYS A 349 -30.76 -7.99 -3.18
CA LYS A 349 -31.54 -7.38 -2.08
C LYS A 349 -30.66 -7.20 -0.84
N ILE A 350 -30.66 -6.02 -0.25
CA ILE A 350 -29.87 -5.73 0.95
C ILE A 350 -30.77 -5.76 2.16
N ILE A 351 -30.46 -6.65 3.11
CA ILE A 351 -31.20 -6.79 4.36
C ILE A 351 -30.25 -6.48 5.51
N ASN A 352 -30.69 -5.60 6.42
CA ASN A 352 -29.96 -5.26 7.62
C ASN A 352 -30.65 -5.85 8.85
N PHE A 353 -29.94 -6.70 9.56
CA PHE A 353 -30.32 -7.16 10.88
C PHE A 353 -29.81 -6.16 11.91
N SER A 354 -30.73 -5.41 12.50
CA SER A 354 -30.45 -4.47 13.56
C SER A 354 -30.79 -5.08 14.91
N THR A 355 -29.77 -5.32 15.73
CA THR A 355 -29.94 -5.86 17.09
C THR A 355 -29.55 -4.85 18.14
N LYS A 356 -30.19 -4.90 19.32
CA LYS A 356 -29.90 -3.99 20.45
C LYS A 356 -28.50 -4.14 21.06
N LYS A 357 -27.78 -5.22 20.76
CA LYS A 357 -26.38 -5.39 21.20
C LYS A 357 -25.44 -4.75 20.17
N ILE A 358 -24.83 -3.62 20.57
CA ILE A 358 -23.63 -3.05 19.92
C ILE A 358 -22.41 -3.59 20.66
#